data_AF-A0A524CKI9-F1
#
_entry.id   AF-A0A524CKI9-F1
#
_cell.length_a   1.000
_cell.length_b   1.000
_cell.length_c   1.000
_cell.angle_alpha   90.00
_cell.angle_beta   90.00
_cell.angle_gamma   90.00
#
_symmetry.space_group_name_H-M   'P 1'
#
loop_
_entity.id
_entity.type
_entity.pdbx_description
1 polymer ?
#
loop_
_entity_poly.entity_id
_entity_poly.type
_entity_poly.pdbx_seq_one_letter_code
_entity_poly.pdbx_strand_id
1 'polypeptide(L)'
;MGKSPFKQMFNIKAKHYPKDRIALVYGEKEFTWKEEYKKINKLAHALKNKLKVKKGDHVAVLFHNKPEFLECNLALQSLGAVPVPVNFRYVVSELEFLLNNSDSIGIIFEGELIDTVQKARKNTPNVRFFVGKRKDIQVLPEDMYEYDELIEQGKNKEIKTKVEWDDVCVIIYTGGTTGRPKGVMLTYENMMVNQEATINLLISFLPRIKDLDYPKFARNEGQRKLLNVLNIFFGTIFANLFKDPEDDNII
;
A
#
# COMPACT_ATOMS: atom_id res chain seq x y z
N MET A 1 -5.01 13.31 15.37
CA MET A 1 -6.27 12.55 15.56
C MET A 1 -7.09 12.53 14.27
N GLY A 2 -7.11 11.41 13.54
CA GLY A 2 -7.80 11.36 12.23
C GLY A 2 -7.94 9.96 11.64
N LYS A 3 -8.42 9.86 10.39
CA LYS A 3 -8.34 8.61 9.61
C LYS A 3 -6.89 8.37 9.16
N SER A 4 -6.51 7.13 8.82
CA SER A 4 -5.18 6.82 8.24
C SER A 4 -4.80 7.80 7.11
N PRO A 5 -3.67 8.54 7.21
CA PRO A 5 -3.23 9.51 6.22
C PRO A 5 -3.08 8.91 4.81
N PHE A 6 -2.49 7.72 4.71
CA PHE A 6 -2.33 7.01 3.43
C PHE A 6 -3.67 6.71 2.77
N LYS A 7 -4.65 6.27 3.56
CA LYS A 7 -6.01 6.02 3.07
C LYS A 7 -6.72 7.33 2.72
N GLN A 8 -6.52 8.41 3.46
CA GLN A 8 -7.10 9.71 3.13
C GLN A 8 -6.59 10.21 1.76
N MET A 9 -5.27 10.14 1.52
CA MET A 9 -4.70 10.48 0.22
C MET A 9 -5.31 9.64 -0.91
N PHE A 10 -5.44 8.33 -0.69
CA PHE A 10 -6.06 7.43 -1.66
C PHE A 10 -7.54 7.76 -1.91
N ASN A 11 -8.31 8.03 -0.85
CA ASN A 11 -9.75 8.34 -0.94
C ASN A 11 -10.01 9.67 -1.64
N ILE A 12 -9.16 10.69 -1.42
CA ILE A 12 -9.26 11.97 -2.13
C ILE A 12 -9.09 11.74 -3.63
N LYS A 13 -8.04 11.01 -4.04
CA LYS A 13 -7.81 10.69 -5.45
C LYS A 13 -8.98 9.90 -6.04
N ALA A 14 -9.41 8.82 -5.38
CA ALA A 14 -10.53 8.01 -5.86
C ALA A 14 -11.88 8.73 -5.95
N LYS A 15 -12.11 9.76 -5.11
CA LYS A 15 -13.36 10.53 -5.11
C LYS A 15 -13.36 11.65 -6.16
N HIS A 16 -12.21 12.28 -6.39
CA HIS A 16 -12.11 13.51 -7.18
C HIS A 16 -11.51 13.31 -8.57
N TYR A 17 -10.79 12.22 -8.82
CA TYR A 17 -10.27 11.94 -10.15
C TYR A 17 -11.39 11.42 -11.07
N PRO A 18 -11.27 11.60 -12.40
CA PRO A 18 -12.11 10.92 -13.37
C PRO A 18 -12.18 9.42 -13.09
N LYS A 19 -13.35 8.81 -13.30
CA LYS A 19 -13.62 7.42 -12.89
C LYS A 19 -12.77 6.39 -13.63
N ASP A 20 -12.37 6.75 -14.84
CA ASP A 20 -11.54 6.02 -15.81
C ASP A 20 -10.05 6.31 -15.63
N ARG A 21 -9.67 7.22 -14.72
CA ARG A 21 -8.26 7.53 -14.51
C ARG A 21 -7.52 6.33 -13.92
N ILE A 22 -6.42 5.96 -14.58
CA ILE A 22 -5.55 4.87 -14.17
C ILE A 22 -4.82 5.22 -12.87
N ALA A 23 -4.79 4.27 -11.93
CA ALA A 23 -4.07 4.33 -10.67
C ALA A 23 -2.81 3.48 -10.69
N LEU A 24 -2.89 2.29 -11.30
CA LEU A 24 -1.83 1.30 -11.34
C LEU A 24 -1.83 0.57 -12.68
N VAL A 25 -0.64 0.27 -13.19
CA VAL A 25 -0.43 -0.60 -14.35
C VAL A 25 0.44 -1.77 -13.92
N TYR A 26 0.04 -3.00 -14.26
CA TYR A 26 0.80 -4.22 -13.97
C TYR A 26 0.74 -5.16 -15.18
N GLY A 27 1.88 -5.28 -15.88
CA GLY A 27 1.92 -5.94 -17.18
C GLY A 27 1.00 -5.23 -18.16
N GLU A 28 0.12 -5.97 -18.82
CA GLU A 28 -0.89 -5.46 -19.75
C GLU A 28 -2.18 -5.00 -19.05
N LYS A 29 -2.26 -5.13 -17.72
CA LYS A 29 -3.47 -4.77 -16.96
C LYS A 29 -3.36 -3.35 -16.43
N GLU A 30 -4.44 -2.60 -16.59
CA GLU A 30 -4.62 -1.28 -16.02
C GLU A 30 -5.72 -1.31 -14.97
N PHE A 31 -5.50 -0.63 -13.84
CA PHE A 31 -6.44 -0.55 -12.74
C PHE A 31 -6.77 0.91 -12.47
N THR A 32 -8.04 1.25 -12.50
CA THR A 32 -8.50 2.62 -12.23
C THR A 32 -8.51 2.93 -10.73
N TRP A 33 -8.44 4.22 -10.37
CA TRP A 33 -8.60 4.66 -8.97
C TRP A 33 -9.91 4.16 -8.35
N LYS A 34 -10.98 4.08 -9.15
CA LYS A 34 -12.30 3.62 -8.71
C LYS A 34 -12.32 2.13 -8.39
N GLU A 35 -11.68 1.30 -9.21
CA GLU A 35 -11.58 -0.15 -9.00
C GLU A 35 -10.75 -0.46 -7.77
N GLU A 36 -9.57 0.14 -7.66
CA GLU A 36 -8.69 -0.03 -6.52
C GLU A 36 -9.37 0.43 -5.22
N TYR A 37 -10.06 1.56 -5.24
CA TYR A 37 -10.83 2.02 -4.08
C TYR A 37 -11.88 1.02 -3.63
N LYS A 38 -12.63 0.45 -4.58
CA LYS A 38 -13.64 -0.57 -4.31
C LYS A 38 -12.99 -1.82 -3.73
N LYS A 39 -11.90 -2.30 -4.32
CA LYS A 39 -11.18 -3.51 -3.92
C LYS A 39 -10.59 -3.38 -2.52
N ILE A 40 -9.88 -2.29 -2.23
CA ILE A 40 -9.30 -1.99 -0.92
C ILE A 40 -10.38 -1.90 0.17
N ASN A 41 -11.51 -1.23 -0.10
CA ASN A 41 -12.59 -1.15 0.88
C ASN A 41 -13.23 -2.51 1.15
N LYS A 42 -13.51 -3.27 0.09
CA LYS A 42 -14.03 -4.63 0.21
C LYS A 42 -13.10 -5.50 1.05
N LEU A 43 -11.80 -5.52 0.73
CA LEU A 43 -10.78 -6.25 1.48
C LEU A 43 -10.77 -5.84 2.95
N ALA A 44 -10.74 -4.54 3.26
CA ALA A 44 -10.75 -4.05 4.64
C ALA A 44 -12.00 -4.50 5.40
N HIS A 45 -13.19 -4.47 4.78
CA HIS A 45 -14.41 -4.99 5.41
C HIS A 45 -14.36 -6.50 5.63
N ALA A 46 -13.81 -7.26 4.70
CA ALA A 46 -13.68 -8.70 4.84
C ALA A 46 -12.73 -9.05 6.00
N LEU A 47 -11.54 -8.45 6.03
CA LEU A 47 -10.56 -8.60 7.12
C LEU A 47 -11.17 -8.25 8.49
N LYS A 48 -11.91 -7.13 8.58
CA LYS A 48 -12.56 -6.70 9.82
C LYS A 48 -13.70 -7.62 10.25
N ASN A 49 -14.61 -7.94 9.34
CA ASN A 49 -15.88 -8.58 9.71
C ASN A 49 -15.76 -10.10 9.80
N LYS A 50 -14.98 -10.71 8.91
CA LYS A 50 -14.77 -12.16 8.84
C LYS A 50 -13.60 -12.59 9.70
N LEU A 51 -12.43 -11.98 9.51
CA LEU A 51 -11.20 -12.37 10.20
C LEU A 51 -10.95 -11.62 11.52
N LYS A 52 -11.86 -10.69 11.87
CA LYS A 52 -11.85 -9.94 13.13
C LYS A 52 -10.57 -9.13 13.36
N VAL A 53 -9.92 -8.68 12.27
CA VAL A 53 -8.76 -7.77 12.33
C VAL A 53 -9.20 -6.42 12.92
N LYS A 54 -8.42 -5.93 13.87
CA LYS A 54 -8.64 -4.68 14.61
C LYS A 54 -7.44 -3.75 14.50
N LYS A 55 -7.62 -2.52 14.99
CA LYS A 55 -6.53 -1.55 15.14
C LYS A 55 -5.42 -2.16 16.00
N GLY A 56 -4.16 -2.00 15.57
CA GLY A 56 -2.98 -2.52 16.24
C GLY A 56 -2.64 -3.97 15.94
N ASP A 57 -3.53 -4.74 15.30
CA ASP A 57 -3.22 -6.11 14.91
C ASP A 57 -2.15 -6.14 13.81
N HIS A 58 -1.19 -7.05 13.90
CA HIS A 58 -0.13 -7.21 12.90
C HIS A 58 -0.49 -8.30 11.89
N VAL A 59 -0.40 -7.99 10.59
CA VAL A 59 -0.73 -8.96 9.52
C VAL A 59 0.40 -9.01 8.51
N ALA A 60 0.97 -10.19 8.31
CA ALA A 60 2.03 -10.40 7.35
C ALA A 60 1.50 -10.36 5.91
N VAL A 61 2.26 -9.71 5.01
CA VAL A 61 1.92 -9.58 3.59
C VAL A 61 3.07 -10.13 2.75
N LEU A 62 2.85 -11.29 2.12
CA LEU A 62 3.86 -12.07 1.41
C LEU A 62 3.50 -12.19 -0.07
N PHE A 63 3.96 -11.23 -0.88
CA PHE A 63 3.73 -11.20 -2.32
C PHE A 63 5.01 -10.81 -3.05
N HIS A 64 5.11 -11.19 -4.32
CA HIS A 64 6.00 -10.49 -5.24
C HIS A 64 5.51 -9.05 -5.50
N ASN A 65 6.18 -8.31 -6.38
CA ASN A 65 5.76 -6.98 -6.81
C ASN A 65 4.47 -7.04 -7.64
N LYS A 66 3.33 -7.20 -6.97
CA LYS A 66 1.99 -7.35 -7.54
C LYS A 66 1.00 -6.35 -6.94
N PRO A 67 -0.10 -6.03 -7.64
CA PRO A 67 -1.14 -5.11 -7.14
C PRO A 67 -1.65 -5.48 -5.74
N GLU A 68 -1.83 -6.76 -5.46
CA GLU A 68 -2.33 -7.28 -4.18
C GLU A 68 -1.49 -6.82 -2.99
N PHE A 69 -0.19 -6.62 -3.18
CA PHE A 69 0.68 -6.07 -2.11
C PHE A 69 0.21 -4.68 -1.69
N LEU A 70 -0.04 -3.77 -2.66
CA LEU A 70 -0.52 -2.42 -2.38
C LEU A 70 -1.92 -2.46 -1.76
N GLU A 71 -2.81 -3.28 -2.31
CA GLU A 71 -4.18 -3.46 -1.84
C GLU A 71 -4.22 -3.89 -0.37
N CYS A 72 -3.42 -4.92 0.00
CA CYS A 72 -3.31 -5.42 1.36
C CYS A 72 -2.82 -4.35 2.33
N ASN A 73 -1.74 -3.65 1.98
CA ASN A 73 -1.17 -2.59 2.81
C ASN A 73 -2.21 -1.49 3.09
N LEU A 74 -2.89 -0.99 2.06
CA LEU A 74 -3.89 0.07 2.20
C LEU A 74 -5.14 -0.43 2.93
N ALA A 75 -5.56 -1.67 2.73
CA ALA A 75 -6.71 -2.25 3.44
C ALA A 75 -6.44 -2.41 4.94
N LEU A 76 -5.27 -2.93 5.31
CA LEU A 76 -4.85 -3.08 6.71
C LEU A 76 -4.71 -1.72 7.40
N GLN A 77 -4.01 -0.78 6.77
CA GLN A 77 -3.86 0.57 7.31
C GLN A 77 -5.21 1.31 7.40
N SER A 78 -6.20 0.99 6.56
CA SER A 78 -7.56 1.54 6.70
C SER A 78 -8.24 1.08 8.00
N LEU A 79 -7.87 -0.10 8.52
CA LEU A 79 -8.33 -0.64 9.79
C LEU A 79 -7.50 -0.16 10.98
N GLY A 80 -6.43 0.61 10.75
CA GLY A 80 -5.40 0.89 11.75
C GLY A 80 -4.61 -0.36 12.16
N ALA A 81 -4.67 -1.43 11.37
CA ALA A 81 -3.85 -2.61 11.52
C ALA A 81 -2.48 -2.37 10.88
N VAL A 82 -1.49 -3.14 11.30
CA VAL A 82 -0.09 -2.97 10.94
C VAL A 82 0.31 -4.02 9.92
N PRO A 83 0.45 -3.68 8.62
CA PRO A 83 1.07 -4.57 7.67
C PRO A 83 2.52 -4.87 8.06
N VAL A 84 2.91 -6.13 7.89
CA VAL A 84 4.28 -6.61 8.02
C VAL A 84 4.71 -7.18 6.66
N PRO A 85 5.26 -6.35 5.76
CA PRO A 85 5.78 -6.82 4.47
C PRO A 85 6.85 -7.89 4.66
N VAL A 86 6.66 -9.02 3.99
CA VAL A 86 7.61 -10.14 4.03
C VAL A 86 8.38 -10.21 2.73
N ASN A 87 9.70 -10.39 2.82
CA ASN A 87 10.50 -10.67 1.65
C ASN A 87 10.13 -12.05 1.08
N PHE A 88 9.65 -12.09 -0.16
CA PHE A 88 9.23 -13.33 -0.82
C PHE A 88 10.32 -14.40 -0.94
N ARG A 89 11.60 -14.02 -0.76
CA ARG A 89 12.74 -14.95 -0.76
C ARG A 89 12.98 -15.64 0.58
N TYR A 90 12.24 -15.29 1.62
CA TYR A 90 12.43 -15.91 2.93
C TYR A 90 12.20 -17.42 2.87
N VAL A 91 13.14 -18.15 3.45
CA VAL A 91 12.96 -19.58 3.70
C VAL A 91 12.03 -19.79 4.89
N VAL A 92 11.60 -21.05 5.10
CA VAL A 92 10.63 -21.42 6.14
C VAL A 92 11.03 -20.87 7.52
N SER A 93 12.27 -21.06 7.96
CA SER A 93 12.73 -20.62 9.28
C SER A 93 12.75 -19.09 9.44
N GLU A 94 13.00 -18.34 8.37
CA GLU A 94 12.96 -16.87 8.39
C GLU A 94 11.52 -16.36 8.45
N LEU A 95 10.61 -17.02 7.72
CA LEU A 95 9.18 -16.73 7.78
C LEU A 95 8.60 -17.03 9.17
N GLU A 96 8.95 -18.19 9.76
CA GLU A 96 8.58 -18.54 11.13
C GLU A 96 9.08 -17.51 12.14
N PHE A 97 10.35 -17.12 12.02
CA PHE A 97 10.94 -16.10 12.88
C PHE A 97 10.19 -14.78 12.75
N LEU A 98 9.94 -14.30 11.53
CA LEU A 98 9.22 -13.05 11.30
C LEU A 98 7.83 -13.11 11.91
N LEU A 99 7.02 -14.12 11.55
CA LEU A 99 5.62 -14.22 12.00
C LEU A 99 5.50 -14.25 13.53
N ASN A 100 6.42 -14.93 14.21
CA ASN A 100 6.45 -14.97 15.67
C ASN A 100 7.01 -13.67 16.27
N ASN A 101 8.08 -13.11 15.72
CA ASN A 101 8.71 -11.91 16.25
C ASN A 101 7.86 -10.65 16.03
N SER A 102 7.08 -10.61 14.96
CA SER A 102 6.15 -9.52 14.68
C SER A 102 4.79 -9.74 15.31
N ASP A 103 4.58 -10.76 16.14
CA ASP A 103 3.28 -11.09 16.73
C ASP A 103 2.14 -11.10 15.69
N SER A 104 2.42 -11.62 14.48
CA SER A 104 1.46 -11.60 13.39
C SER A 104 0.27 -12.50 13.70
N ILE A 105 -0.93 -11.94 13.64
CA ILE A 105 -2.18 -12.66 13.87
C ILE A 105 -2.70 -13.39 12.63
N GLY A 106 -2.07 -13.16 11.48
CA GLY A 106 -2.51 -13.64 10.18
C GLY A 106 -1.50 -13.34 9.08
N ILE A 107 -1.60 -14.07 7.98
CA ILE A 107 -0.78 -13.87 6.77
C ILE A 107 -1.66 -13.84 5.53
N ILE A 108 -1.41 -12.87 4.65
CA ILE A 108 -1.98 -12.80 3.30
C ILE A 108 -0.84 -13.00 2.32
N PHE A 109 -0.97 -13.97 1.41
CA PHE A 109 0.15 -14.40 0.58
C PHE A 109 -0.25 -14.77 -0.85
N GLU A 110 0.73 -14.74 -1.73
CA GLU A 110 0.62 -15.22 -3.11
C GLU A 110 0.63 -16.75 -3.17
N GLY A 111 -0.29 -17.35 -3.93
CA GLY A 111 -0.46 -18.81 -4.01
C GLY A 111 0.82 -19.59 -4.33
N GLU A 112 1.70 -19.04 -5.17
CA GLU A 112 3.00 -19.68 -5.50
C GLU A 112 3.88 -19.93 -4.27
N LEU A 113 3.65 -19.20 -3.18
CA LEU A 113 4.42 -19.28 -1.93
C LEU A 113 3.76 -20.20 -0.88
N ILE A 114 2.69 -20.93 -1.25
CA ILE A 114 1.91 -21.81 -0.36
C ILE A 114 2.79 -22.83 0.36
N ASP A 115 3.79 -23.42 -0.29
CA ASP A 115 4.62 -24.47 0.30
C ASP A 115 5.44 -23.94 1.49
N THR A 116 5.98 -22.73 1.36
CA THR A 116 6.74 -22.06 2.43
C THR A 116 5.82 -21.71 3.59
N VAL A 117 4.64 -21.17 3.29
CA VAL A 117 3.62 -20.80 4.29
C VAL A 117 3.11 -22.03 5.05
N GLN A 118 2.80 -23.12 4.34
CA GLN A 118 2.28 -24.35 4.93
C GLN A 118 3.31 -25.03 5.85
N LYS A 119 4.60 -24.96 5.49
CA LYS A 119 5.68 -25.47 6.35
C LYS A 119 5.83 -24.60 7.60
N ALA A 120 5.87 -23.27 7.45
CA ALA A 120 6.02 -22.32 8.56
C ALA A 120 4.84 -22.32 9.53
N ARG A 121 3.64 -22.66 9.03
CA ARG A 121 2.41 -22.77 9.83
C ARG A 121 2.54 -23.65 11.07
N LYS A 122 3.36 -24.70 11.01
CA LYS A 122 3.55 -25.64 12.13
C LYS A 122 4.16 -24.97 13.38
N ASN A 123 4.96 -23.93 13.19
CA ASN A 123 5.72 -23.26 14.24
C ASN A 123 5.27 -21.82 14.48
N THR A 124 4.04 -21.46 14.07
CA THR A 124 3.49 -20.10 14.17
C THR A 124 2.10 -20.09 14.82
N PRO A 125 1.98 -20.51 16.10
CA PRO A 125 0.69 -20.74 16.76
C PRO A 125 -0.18 -19.48 16.92
N ASN A 126 0.42 -18.29 16.87
CA ASN A 126 -0.29 -17.01 16.98
C ASN A 126 -0.98 -16.59 15.67
N VAL A 127 -0.66 -17.23 14.54
CA VAL A 127 -1.25 -16.93 13.23
C VAL A 127 -2.61 -17.62 13.13
N ARG A 128 -3.68 -16.83 13.25
CA ARG A 128 -5.08 -17.31 13.34
C ARG A 128 -5.74 -17.54 11.98
N PHE A 129 -5.22 -16.90 10.92
CA PHE A 129 -5.78 -17.02 9.58
C PHE A 129 -4.70 -16.97 8.50
N PHE A 130 -5.00 -17.63 7.39
CA PHE A 130 -4.18 -17.70 6.19
C PHE A 130 -5.05 -17.33 5.00
N VAL A 131 -4.64 -16.32 4.23
CA VAL A 131 -5.36 -15.87 3.04
C VAL A 131 -4.45 -16.00 1.83
N GLY A 132 -4.73 -16.95 0.93
CA GLY A 132 -3.96 -17.19 -0.28
C GLY A 132 -4.64 -16.57 -1.50
N LYS A 133 -3.88 -15.86 -2.34
CA LYS A 133 -4.32 -15.50 -3.70
C LYS A 133 -3.99 -16.66 -4.64
N ARG A 134 -4.99 -17.42 -5.09
CA ARG A 134 -4.74 -18.51 -6.05
C ARG A 134 -4.14 -17.97 -7.35
N LYS A 135 -3.22 -18.74 -7.91
CA LYS A 135 -2.81 -18.68 -9.31
C LYS A 135 -3.17 -20.01 -9.96
N ASP A 136 -3.91 -19.97 -11.06
CA ASP A 136 -4.34 -21.16 -11.82
C ASP A 136 -5.05 -22.23 -10.95
N ILE A 137 -4.60 -23.49 -11.01
CA ILE A 137 -5.22 -24.69 -10.40
C ILE A 137 -4.70 -24.94 -8.97
N GLN A 138 -3.88 -24.04 -8.40
CA GLN A 138 -3.27 -24.27 -7.09
C GLN A 138 -4.35 -24.30 -6.01
N VAL A 139 -4.65 -25.50 -5.50
CA VAL A 139 -5.68 -25.72 -4.48
C VAL A 139 -5.15 -25.24 -3.13
N LEU A 140 -5.86 -24.29 -2.53
CA LEU A 140 -5.61 -23.90 -1.15
C LEU A 140 -6.21 -24.97 -0.23
N PRO A 141 -5.56 -25.27 0.92
CA PRO A 141 -6.18 -26.07 1.97
C PRO A 141 -7.55 -25.48 2.39
N GLU A 142 -8.51 -26.33 2.74
CA GLU A 142 -9.88 -25.93 3.07
C GLU A 142 -9.99 -24.95 4.24
N ASP A 143 -8.98 -24.94 5.12
CA ASP A 143 -8.90 -24.07 6.28
C ASP A 143 -8.19 -22.73 6.00
N MET A 144 -7.87 -22.46 4.73
CA MET A 144 -7.37 -21.16 4.26
C MET A 144 -8.45 -20.42 3.46
N TYR A 145 -8.42 -19.10 3.53
CA TYR A 145 -9.31 -18.26 2.74
C TYR A 145 -8.71 -17.98 1.37
N GLU A 146 -9.53 -18.02 0.33
CA GLU A 146 -9.16 -17.52 -0.99
C GLU A 146 -9.34 -15.99 -1.03
N TYR A 147 -8.34 -15.27 -1.53
CA TYR A 147 -8.27 -13.81 -1.49
C TYR A 147 -9.41 -13.10 -2.24
N ASP A 148 -9.71 -13.48 -3.49
CA ASP A 148 -10.77 -12.84 -4.27
C ASP A 148 -12.15 -13.17 -3.71
N GLU A 149 -12.38 -14.42 -3.30
CA GLU A 149 -13.63 -14.84 -2.66
C GLU A 149 -13.86 -14.11 -1.33
N LEU A 150 -12.79 -13.88 -0.56
CA LEU A 150 -12.84 -13.10 0.67
C LEU A 150 -13.21 -11.64 0.39
N ILE A 151 -12.62 -11.03 -0.64
CA ILE A 151 -12.92 -9.65 -1.06
C ILE A 151 -14.38 -9.51 -1.45
N GLU A 152 -14.97 -10.47 -2.17
CA GLU A 152 -16.36 -10.39 -2.61
C GLU A 152 -17.37 -10.36 -1.45
N GLN A 153 -16.99 -10.88 -0.27
CA GLN A 153 -17.79 -10.79 0.96
C GLN A 153 -17.72 -9.40 1.62
N GLY A 154 -16.81 -8.54 1.15
CA GLY A 154 -16.60 -7.19 1.64
C GLY A 154 -17.63 -6.18 1.14
N LYS A 155 -17.83 -5.11 1.92
CA LYS A 155 -18.66 -3.96 1.51
C LYS A 155 -17.81 -2.90 0.83
N ASN A 156 -18.27 -2.33 -0.28
CA ASN A 156 -17.67 -1.12 -0.84
C ASN A 156 -18.14 0.12 -0.06
N LYS A 157 -17.68 0.26 1.18
CA LYS A 157 -17.97 1.41 2.05
C LYS A 157 -16.71 1.86 2.74
N GLU A 158 -16.50 3.17 2.83
CA GLU A 158 -15.35 3.73 3.52
C GLU A 158 -15.26 3.22 4.98
N ILE A 159 -14.08 2.76 5.38
CA ILE A 159 -13.76 2.46 6.78
C ILE A 159 -13.43 3.76 7.51
N LYS A 160 -14.03 3.95 8.69
CA LYS A 160 -13.84 5.13 9.54
C LYS A 160 -13.10 4.77 10.85
N THR A 161 -11.97 4.08 10.76
CA THR A 161 -11.13 3.85 11.94
C THR A 161 -10.34 5.10 12.27
N LYS A 162 -10.29 5.45 13.57
CA LYS A 162 -9.45 6.53 14.09
C LYS A 162 -8.06 6.00 14.38
N VAL A 163 -7.05 6.65 13.81
CA VAL A 163 -5.63 6.43 14.13
C VAL A 163 -5.03 7.70 14.74
N GLU A 164 -4.01 7.48 15.54
CA GLU A 164 -3.15 8.46 16.18
C GLU A 164 -1.80 8.50 15.47
N TRP A 165 -1.07 9.60 15.67
CA TRP A 165 0.19 9.84 14.97
C TRP A 165 1.31 8.89 15.39
N ASP A 166 1.28 8.48 16.65
CA ASP A 166 2.17 7.54 17.31
C ASP A 166 1.78 6.07 17.10
N ASP A 167 0.61 5.78 16.53
CA ASP A 167 0.27 4.41 16.14
C ASP A 167 1.29 3.89 15.11
N VAL A 168 1.76 2.66 15.31
CA VAL A 168 2.59 1.96 14.33
C VAL A 168 1.78 1.77 13.05
N CYS A 169 2.34 2.21 11.92
CA CYS A 169 1.72 2.12 10.60
C CYS A 169 2.21 0.90 9.81
N VAL A 170 3.47 0.51 9.98
CA VAL A 170 4.09 -0.62 9.28
C VAL A 170 5.28 -1.14 10.09
N ILE A 171 5.54 -2.45 10.01
CA ILE A 171 6.78 -3.05 10.53
C ILE A 171 7.59 -3.57 9.35
N ILE A 172 8.78 -3.02 9.15
CA ILE A 172 9.68 -3.42 8.07
C ILE A 172 10.86 -4.18 8.65
N TYR A 173 11.03 -5.44 8.22
CA TYR A 173 12.18 -6.25 8.63
C TYR A 173 13.39 -5.90 7.78
N THR A 174 14.52 -5.68 8.45
CA THR A 174 15.80 -5.40 7.80
C THR A 174 16.84 -6.42 8.25
N GLY A 175 17.69 -6.87 7.31
CA GLY A 175 18.83 -7.72 7.62
C GLY A 175 19.86 -6.92 8.44
N GLY A 176 20.19 -7.42 9.62
CA GLY A 176 21.26 -6.86 10.45
C GLY A 176 22.50 -7.75 10.44
N THR A 177 23.66 -7.19 10.78
CA THR A 177 24.94 -7.92 10.91
C THR A 177 24.92 -9.04 11.95
N THR A 178 23.91 -9.06 12.82
CA THR A 178 23.72 -10.01 13.93
C THR A 178 22.96 -11.29 13.54
N GLY A 179 22.79 -11.56 12.25
CA GLY A 179 22.20 -12.80 11.72
C GLY A 179 20.68 -12.80 11.60
N ARG A 180 19.93 -12.43 12.65
CA ARG A 180 18.45 -12.35 12.58
C ARG A 180 17.98 -10.95 12.16
N PRO A 181 16.94 -10.84 11.31
CA PRO A 181 16.43 -9.55 10.88
C PRO A 181 15.71 -8.83 12.03
N LYS A 182 15.73 -7.49 12.01
CA LYS A 182 15.09 -6.64 13.03
C LYS A 182 13.87 -5.94 12.44
N GLY A 183 12.74 -6.01 13.14
CA GLY A 183 11.51 -5.31 12.79
C GLY A 183 11.58 -3.83 13.17
N VAL A 184 11.64 -2.95 12.17
CA VAL A 184 11.61 -1.50 12.35
C VAL A 184 10.14 -1.07 12.40
N MET A 185 9.70 -0.60 13.56
CA MET A 185 8.36 -0.05 13.74
C MET A 185 8.35 1.41 13.26
N LEU A 186 7.55 1.70 12.24
CA LEU A 186 7.38 3.06 11.72
C LEU A 186 5.97 3.54 12.02
N THR A 187 5.85 4.65 12.74
CA THR A 187 4.55 5.26 13.05
C THR A 187 4.00 6.04 11.86
N TYR A 188 2.72 6.43 11.92
CA TYR A 188 2.16 7.35 10.94
C TYR A 188 2.91 8.68 10.89
N GLU A 189 3.35 9.20 12.05
CA GLU A 189 4.15 10.42 12.12
C GLU A 189 5.51 10.26 11.43
N ASN A 190 6.25 9.18 11.73
CA ASN A 190 7.55 8.93 11.10
C ASN A 190 7.44 8.97 9.57
N MET A 191 6.42 8.30 9.04
CA MET A 191 6.19 8.22 7.61
C MET A 191 5.74 9.55 7.01
N MET A 192 4.81 10.27 7.64
CA MET A 192 4.31 11.54 7.10
C MET A 192 5.38 12.62 7.12
N VAL A 193 6.14 12.74 8.21
CA VAL A 193 7.24 13.71 8.31
C VAL A 193 8.33 13.39 7.29
N ASN A 194 8.66 12.11 7.10
CA ASN A 194 9.64 11.71 6.07
C ASN A 194 9.14 12.04 4.65
N GLN A 195 7.86 11.77 4.37
CA GLN A 195 7.24 12.11 3.10
C GLN A 195 7.25 13.62 2.85
N GLU A 196 6.85 14.43 3.85
CA GLU A 196 6.83 15.89 3.77
C GLU A 196 8.24 16.46 3.55
N ALA A 197 9.23 16.00 4.32
CA ALA A 197 10.62 16.42 4.16
C ALA A 197 11.16 16.11 2.76
N THR A 198 10.86 14.91 2.23
CA THR A 198 11.25 14.51 0.89
C THR A 198 10.59 15.38 -0.18
N ILE A 199 9.28 15.64 -0.05
CA ILE A 199 8.54 16.51 -0.97
C ILE A 199 9.11 17.93 -0.93
N ASN A 200 9.35 18.49 0.25
CA ASN A 200 9.90 19.83 0.40
C ASN A 200 11.29 19.94 -0.21
N LEU A 201 12.14 18.92 -0.03
CA LEU A 201 13.44 18.83 -0.70
C LEU A 201 13.27 18.82 -2.22
N LEU A 202 12.38 17.98 -2.76
CA LEU A 202 12.12 17.93 -4.20
C LEU A 202 11.61 19.27 -4.74
N ILE A 203 10.66 19.91 -4.06
CA ILE A 203 10.13 21.23 -4.43
C ILE A 203 11.23 22.30 -4.38
N SER A 204 12.21 22.19 -3.48
CA SER A 204 13.30 23.18 -3.39
C SER A 204 14.19 23.27 -4.65
N PHE A 205 14.21 22.23 -5.48
CA PHE A 205 14.90 22.24 -6.77
C PHE A 205 14.08 22.92 -7.89
N LEU A 206 12.79 23.19 -7.65
CA LEU A 206 11.96 23.95 -8.57
C LEU A 206 12.24 25.45 -8.44
N PRO A 207 12.15 26.20 -9.55
CA PRO A 207 12.20 27.66 -9.48
C PRO A 207 11.06 28.19 -8.59
N ARG A 208 11.34 29.23 -7.80
CA ARG A 208 10.31 29.89 -7.00
C ARG A 208 9.25 30.47 -7.92
N ILE A 209 8.00 30.53 -7.47
CA ILE A 209 6.87 31.04 -8.27
C ILE A 209 7.15 32.41 -8.87
N LYS A 210 7.76 33.32 -8.09
CA LYS A 210 8.14 34.68 -8.54
C LYS A 210 9.24 34.72 -9.61
N ASP A 211 9.98 33.63 -9.78
CA ASP A 211 11.05 33.47 -10.77
C ASP A 211 10.54 32.66 -11.99
N LEU A 212 9.28 32.21 -12.00
CA LEU A 212 8.67 31.58 -13.17
C LEU A 212 8.44 32.66 -14.22
N ASP A 213 9.02 32.45 -15.40
CA ASP A 213 8.77 33.29 -16.56
C ASP A 213 7.55 32.71 -17.28
N TYR A 214 6.49 33.49 -17.48
CA TYR A 214 5.31 32.99 -18.19
C TYR A 214 5.59 33.10 -19.70
N PRO A 215 5.44 32.04 -20.52
CA PRO A 215 4.84 30.71 -20.26
C PRO A 215 5.87 29.58 -19.94
N LYS A 216 7.16 29.88 -19.74
CA LYS A 216 8.20 28.87 -19.50
C LYS A 216 8.38 28.53 -18.01
N PHE A 217 7.60 27.55 -17.56
CA PHE A 217 7.58 27.12 -16.15
C PHE A 217 8.79 26.27 -15.69
N ALA A 218 9.59 25.72 -16.62
CA ALA A 218 10.77 24.91 -16.32
C ALA A 218 11.95 25.32 -17.19
N ARG A 219 13.09 25.62 -16.55
CA ARG A 219 14.25 26.22 -17.23
C ARG A 219 15.20 25.19 -17.85
N ASN A 220 15.18 23.95 -17.38
CA ASN A 220 16.01 22.86 -17.91
C ASN A 220 15.30 21.49 -17.86
N GLU A 221 15.91 20.49 -18.50
CA GLU A 221 15.38 19.12 -18.60
C GLU A 221 15.20 18.43 -17.24
N GLY A 222 16.12 18.66 -16.30
CA GLY A 222 16.03 18.13 -14.94
C GLY A 222 14.79 18.64 -14.20
N GLN A 223 14.50 19.94 -14.33
CA GLN A 223 13.29 20.56 -13.76
C GLN A 223 12.01 20.05 -14.43
N ARG A 224 12.01 19.79 -15.74
CA ARG A 224 10.84 19.20 -16.44
C ARG A 224 10.57 17.77 -15.97
N LYS A 225 11.63 16.95 -15.86
CA LYS A 225 11.53 15.58 -15.32
C LYS A 225 11.02 15.59 -13.88
N LEU A 226 11.52 16.50 -13.06
CA LEU A 226 11.07 16.69 -11.68
C LEU A 226 9.60 17.14 -11.60
N LEU A 227 9.17 18.08 -12.43
CA LEU A 227 7.76 18.49 -12.53
C LEU A 227 6.85 17.33 -12.95
N ASN A 228 7.28 16.50 -13.90
CA ASN A 228 6.53 15.29 -14.28
C ASN A 228 6.41 14.30 -13.13
N VAL A 229 7.50 14.09 -12.38
CA VAL A 229 7.49 13.27 -11.15
C VAL A 229 6.51 13.84 -10.12
N LEU A 230 6.54 15.14 -9.87
CA LEU A 230 5.62 15.80 -8.94
C LEU A 230 4.15 15.74 -9.44
N ASN A 231 3.90 15.88 -10.74
CA ASN A 231 2.57 15.72 -11.32
C ASN A 231 2.01 14.30 -11.13
N ILE A 232 2.85 13.27 -11.21
CA ILE A 232 2.48 11.88 -10.89
C ILE A 232 2.07 11.77 -9.41
N PHE A 233 2.79 12.42 -8.50
CA PHE A 233 2.48 12.40 -7.07
C PHE A 233 1.24 13.21 -6.68
N PHE A 234 1.03 14.39 -7.28
CA PHE A 234 0.06 15.40 -6.82
C PHE A 234 -1.11 15.70 -7.77
N GLY A 235 -1.22 15.00 -8.90
CA GLY A 235 -2.02 15.41 -10.06
C GLY A 235 -3.54 15.59 -9.88
N THR A 236 -3.96 16.67 -9.19
CA THR A 236 -5.17 17.48 -9.45
C THR A 236 -4.97 18.91 -8.95
N ILE A 237 -4.21 19.14 -7.87
CA ILE A 237 -3.94 20.51 -7.38
C ILE A 237 -3.05 21.28 -8.35
N PHE A 238 -2.09 20.60 -8.98
CA PHE A 238 -1.13 21.22 -9.90
C PHE A 238 -1.56 21.19 -11.38
N ALA A 239 -2.42 20.26 -11.79
CA ALA A 239 -2.88 20.16 -13.18
C ALA A 239 -3.64 21.41 -13.66
N ASN A 240 -4.32 22.12 -12.74
CA ASN A 240 -5.00 23.38 -13.05
C ASN A 240 -4.08 24.61 -13.04
N LEU A 241 -2.85 24.51 -12.51
CA LEU A 241 -1.86 25.59 -12.50
C LEU A 241 -0.87 25.50 -13.68
N PHE A 242 -0.77 24.34 -14.33
CA PHE A 242 0.25 24.03 -15.35
C PHE A 242 -0.33 23.69 -16.73
N LYS A 243 -1.59 24.05 -17.00
CA LYS A 243 -2.11 23.97 -18.38
C LYS A 243 -1.41 25.06 -19.20
N ASP A 244 -0.52 24.67 -20.09
CA ASP A 244 0.10 25.58 -21.05
C ASP A 244 -1.01 26.08 -21.99
N PRO A 245 -1.25 27.39 -22.13
CA PRO A 245 -2.32 27.91 -22.99
C PRO A 245 -2.21 27.51 -24.46
N GLU A 246 -1.08 26.95 -24.91
CA GLU A 246 -0.88 26.47 -26.29
C GLU A 246 -1.23 24.98 -26.50
N ASP A 247 -1.52 24.20 -25.44
CA ASP A 247 -1.70 22.74 -25.51
C ASP A 247 -3.15 22.27 -25.79
N ASP A 248 -3.98 23.13 -26.40
CA ASP A 248 -5.34 22.78 -26.87
C ASP A 248 -5.32 22.13 -28.28
N ASN A 249 -4.18 21.59 -28.74
CA ASN A 249 -4.02 21.03 -30.08
C ASN A 249 -3.37 19.62 -30.12
N ILE A 250 -3.77 18.70 -29.25
CA ILE A 250 -3.59 17.26 -29.52
C ILE A 250 -4.87 16.51 -29.14
N ILE A 251 -5.55 16.03 -30.19
CA ILE A 251 -6.69 15.10 -30.18
C ILE A 251 -6.26 13.75 -29.62
#